data_AF-A0A7R9ZDM1-F1
#
_entry.id   AF-A0A7R9ZDM1-F1
#
_cell.length_a   1.000
_cell.length_b   1.000
_cell.length_c   1.000
_cell.angle_alpha   90.00
_cell.angle_beta   90.00
_cell.angle_gamma   90.00
#
_symmetry.space_group_name_H-M   'P 1'
#
loop_
_entity.id
_entity.type
_entity.pdbx_description
1 polymer ?
#
loop_
_entity_poly.entity_id
_entity_poly.type
_entity_poly.pdbx_seq_one_letter_code
_entity_poly.pdbx_strand_id
1 'polypeptide(L)'
;DDDMLSVSDRSYMVGNGRDVEPSRVSGMGSGLFSSDGSVSSVVPPSSKWEEKYKFNLDDVTVNTRRKNSIVITTRLKKVDQTRELIFRTEKEAVAFEHMIEEQKEAEVERKQRRLESALGTIELKDGGR
;
A
#
# COMPACT_ATOMS: atom_id res chain seq x y z
N ASP A 1 -27.30 5.02 56.61
CA ASP A 1 -26.70 4.82 55.27
C ASP A 1 -27.69 5.40 54.25
N ASP A 2 -28.02 6.70 54.27
CA ASP A 2 -27.18 7.87 53.93
C ASP A 2 -26.44 7.60 52.59
N ASP A 3 -26.72 8.21 51.43
CA ASP A 3 -27.11 9.59 51.04
C ASP A 3 -28.12 9.55 49.85
N MET A 4 -29.20 10.34 49.75
CA MET A 4 -29.35 11.80 49.56
C MET A 4 -28.95 12.35 48.15
N LEU A 5 -29.99 12.75 47.38
CA LEU A 5 -30.11 13.93 46.49
C LEU A 5 -29.48 13.86 45.06
N SER A 6 -30.02 14.45 43.98
CA SER A 6 -31.13 15.39 43.78
C SER A 6 -31.66 15.37 42.33
N VAL A 7 -32.96 15.65 42.21
CA VAL A 7 -33.70 16.08 41.00
C VAL A 7 -33.22 17.46 40.53
N SER A 8 -33.21 17.73 39.22
CA SER A 8 -33.61 19.00 38.55
C SER A 8 -33.35 18.87 37.04
N ASP A 9 -34.36 18.71 36.18
CA ASP A 9 -35.30 19.74 35.72
C ASP A 9 -34.60 20.87 34.92
N ARG A 10 -34.71 20.80 33.59
CA ARG A 10 -34.81 21.96 32.66
C ARG A 10 -34.95 21.51 31.20
N SER A 11 -36.22 21.41 30.80
CA SER A 11 -36.67 21.85 29.49
C SER A 11 -36.22 23.30 29.23
N TYR A 12 -36.02 23.74 27.98
CA TYR A 12 -36.42 25.05 27.44
C TYR A 12 -35.76 25.34 26.06
N MET A 13 -36.66 25.49 25.07
CA MET A 13 -36.72 26.59 24.07
C MET A 13 -35.86 26.54 22.79
N VAL A 14 -36.61 26.30 21.71
CA VAL A 14 -36.47 26.86 20.36
C VAL A 14 -36.55 28.39 20.39
N GLY A 15 -35.77 29.09 19.54
CA GLY A 15 -36.18 30.39 19.00
C GLY A 15 -35.09 31.45 18.77
N ASN A 16 -34.79 31.68 17.48
CA ASN A 16 -34.51 32.95 16.77
C ASN A 16 -33.55 33.99 17.41
N GLY A 17 -32.51 34.47 16.75
CA GLY A 17 -32.42 34.98 15.38
C GLY A 17 -31.82 36.39 15.43
N ARG A 18 -31.10 36.77 14.36
CA ARG A 18 -30.52 38.08 13.94
C ARG A 18 -29.05 37.89 13.57
N ASP A 19 -28.48 38.39 12.48
CA ASP A 19 -28.93 39.00 11.22
C ASP A 19 -27.67 38.93 10.34
N VAL A 20 -27.66 38.19 9.23
CA VAL A 20 -26.68 38.40 8.15
C VAL A 20 -27.40 38.17 6.83
N GLU A 21 -27.52 39.22 6.04
CA GLU A 21 -28.20 39.26 4.74
C GLU A 21 -27.72 38.20 3.75
N PRO A 22 -28.60 37.67 2.88
CA PRO A 22 -28.19 36.90 1.72
C PRO A 22 -27.80 37.86 0.58
N SER A 23 -26.49 38.10 0.41
CA SER A 23 -25.99 38.64 -0.86
C SER A 23 -26.19 37.60 -1.97
N ARG A 24 -27.18 37.82 -2.83
CA ARG A 24 -27.29 37.14 -4.13
C ARG A 24 -26.20 37.66 -5.06
N VAL A 25 -25.28 36.80 -5.46
CA VAL A 25 -24.60 36.91 -6.76
C VAL A 25 -24.68 35.57 -7.48
N SER A 26 -25.28 35.65 -8.66
CA SER A 26 -25.35 34.63 -9.70
C SER A 26 -23.97 34.04 -9.98
N GLY A 27 -23.86 32.72 -9.77
CA GLY A 27 -22.76 31.91 -10.27
C GLY A 27 -23.35 30.81 -11.15
N MET A 28 -23.47 31.09 -12.45
CA MET A 28 -23.68 30.08 -13.47
C MET A 28 -22.50 29.10 -13.39
N GLY A 29 -22.74 27.92 -12.83
CA GLY A 29 -21.77 26.84 -12.70
C GLY A 29 -22.43 25.55 -13.15
N SER A 30 -22.35 25.32 -14.46
CA SER A 30 -22.89 24.20 -15.22
C SER A 30 -22.81 22.87 -14.47
N GLY A 31 -23.94 22.47 -13.88
CA GLY A 31 -24.16 21.09 -13.54
C GLY A 31 -24.19 20.27 -14.83
N LEU A 32 -23.22 19.37 -14.96
CA LEU A 32 -23.19 18.34 -15.99
C LEU A 32 -24.24 17.28 -15.65
N PHE A 33 -25.52 17.65 -15.76
CA PHE A 33 -26.60 16.70 -15.88
C PHE A 33 -27.03 16.73 -17.35
N SER A 34 -26.53 15.77 -18.13
CA SER A 34 -27.14 15.46 -19.42
C SER A 34 -28.58 15.04 -19.15
N SER A 35 -29.51 15.70 -19.83
CA SER A 35 -30.96 15.49 -19.68
C SER A 35 -31.49 14.25 -20.42
N ASP A 36 -30.62 13.32 -20.79
CA ASP A 36 -31.00 11.94 -21.08
C ASP A 36 -30.53 11.06 -19.91
N GLY A 37 -31.34 10.09 -19.49
CA GLY A 37 -31.00 9.19 -18.37
C GLY A 37 -29.83 8.24 -18.67
N SER A 38 -28.93 8.61 -19.58
CA SER A 38 -27.75 7.83 -19.90
C SER A 38 -26.69 8.09 -18.85
N VAL A 39 -26.66 7.24 -17.82
CA VAL A 39 -25.49 7.10 -16.96
C VAL A 39 -24.37 6.60 -17.86
N SER A 40 -23.61 7.52 -18.45
CA SER A 40 -22.36 7.20 -19.11
C SER A 40 -21.45 6.62 -18.03
N SER A 41 -21.44 5.28 -17.95
CA SER A 41 -20.44 4.54 -17.19
C SER A 41 -19.09 4.95 -17.75
N VAL A 42 -18.45 5.92 -17.09
CA VAL A 42 -17.05 6.23 -17.34
C VAL A 42 -16.30 5.02 -16.82
N VAL A 43 -16.20 4.00 -17.67
CA VAL A 43 -15.26 2.91 -17.48
C VAL A 43 -13.90 3.59 -17.39
N PRO A 44 -13.23 3.57 -16.22
CA PRO A 44 -11.90 4.15 -16.11
C PRO A 44 -11.07 3.54 -17.22
N PRO A 45 -10.37 4.34 -18.05
CA PRO A 45 -9.54 3.79 -19.11
C PRO A 45 -8.66 2.73 -18.48
N SER A 46 -8.64 1.52 -19.06
CA SER A 46 -7.90 0.36 -18.56
C SER A 46 -6.55 0.83 -18.05
N SER A 47 -6.44 0.96 -16.74
CA SER A 47 -5.41 1.78 -16.12
C SER A 47 -4.07 1.16 -16.50
N LYS A 48 -3.27 1.90 -17.29
CA LYS A 48 -1.90 1.48 -17.58
C LYS A 48 -1.21 1.33 -16.23
N TRP A 49 -0.78 0.12 -15.91
CA TRP A 49 -0.07 -0.14 -14.67
C TRP A 49 1.20 0.71 -14.65
N GLU A 50 1.31 1.58 -13.66
CA GLU A 50 2.51 2.38 -13.42
C GLU A 50 3.31 1.75 -12.30
N GLU A 51 4.54 1.35 -12.60
CA GLU A 51 5.47 0.80 -11.61
C GLU A 51 5.89 1.91 -10.64
N LYS A 52 5.42 1.83 -9.39
CA LYS A 52 5.81 2.79 -8.35
C LYS A 52 7.13 2.45 -7.68
N TYR A 53 7.44 1.16 -7.55
CA TYR A 53 8.58 0.68 -6.78
C TYR A 53 9.17 -0.58 -7.42
N LYS A 54 10.50 -0.65 -7.36
CA LYS A 54 11.29 -1.83 -7.73
C LYS A 54 12.27 -2.11 -6.60
N PHE A 55 12.32 -3.35 -6.14
CA PHE A 55 13.20 -3.80 -5.07
C PHE A 55 14.08 -4.94 -5.57
N ASN A 56 15.32 -5.01 -5.09
CA ASN A 56 16.10 -6.24 -5.20
C ASN A 56 15.53 -7.23 -4.18
N LEU A 57 15.54 -8.53 -4.50
CA LEU A 57 15.01 -9.55 -3.58
C LEU A 57 15.79 -9.61 -2.26
N ASP A 58 17.08 -9.26 -2.26
CA ASP A 58 17.90 -9.15 -1.04
C ASP A 58 17.39 -8.06 -0.07
N ASP A 59 16.78 -7.01 -0.62
CA ASP A 59 16.28 -5.87 0.16
C ASP A 59 14.87 -6.13 0.72
N VAL A 60 14.27 -7.28 0.42
CA VAL A 60 12.93 -7.68 0.87
C VAL A 60 13.05 -8.73 1.97
N THR A 61 12.51 -8.44 3.14
CA THR A 61 12.41 -9.39 4.27
C THR A 61 10.95 -9.69 4.55
N VAL A 62 10.59 -10.97 4.66
CA VAL A 62 9.28 -11.38 5.16
C VAL A 62 9.40 -11.51 6.68
N ASN A 63 8.67 -10.67 7.42
CA ASN A 63 8.77 -10.62 8.89
C ASN A 63 7.81 -11.62 9.54
N THR A 64 6.56 -11.63 9.11
CA THR A 64 5.50 -12.46 9.71
C THR A 64 4.37 -12.66 8.71
N ARG A 65 3.88 -13.90 8.63
CA ARG A 65 2.62 -14.23 7.96
C ARG A 65 1.49 -14.35 8.99
N ARG A 66 0.38 -13.68 8.72
CA ARG A 66 -0.93 -13.87 9.37
C ARG A 66 -1.86 -14.59 8.39
N LYS A 67 -3.09 -14.93 8.80
CA LYS A 67 -4.04 -15.72 7.98
C LYS A 67 -4.04 -15.33 6.49
N ASN A 68 -4.46 -14.12 6.15
CA ASN A 68 -4.52 -13.64 4.76
C ASN A 68 -3.62 -12.42 4.52
N SER A 69 -2.61 -12.21 5.35
CA SER A 69 -1.70 -11.06 5.20
C SER A 69 -0.25 -11.42 5.49
N ILE A 70 0.66 -10.67 4.89
CA ILE A 70 2.10 -10.82 5.08
C ILE A 70 2.69 -9.46 5.38
N VAL A 71 3.46 -9.38 6.46
CA VAL A 71 4.23 -8.20 6.79
C VAL A 71 5.61 -8.34 6.17
N ILE A 72 5.93 -7.43 5.26
CA ILE A 72 7.24 -7.33 4.61
C ILE A 72 7.96 -6.06 5.06
N THR A 73 9.27 -6.14 5.18
CA THR A 73 10.15 -4.99 5.32
C THR A 73 11.00 -4.87 4.08
N THR A 74 10.97 -3.71 3.44
CA THR A 74 11.75 -3.41 2.24
C THR A 74 12.71 -2.26 2.52
N ARG A 75 13.96 -2.37 2.10
CA ARG A 75 14.92 -1.26 2.17
C ARG A 75 14.86 -0.40 0.91
N LEU A 76 14.52 0.87 1.05
CA LEU A 76 14.47 1.84 -0.05
C LEU A 76 15.34 3.06 0.27
N LYS A 77 16.37 3.33 -0.54
CA LYS A 77 17.26 4.50 -0.37
C LYS A 77 17.81 4.65 1.06
N LYS A 78 18.17 3.53 1.70
CA LYS A 78 18.64 3.45 3.11
C LYS A 78 17.58 3.67 4.18
N VAL A 79 16.31 3.72 3.81
CA VAL A 79 15.17 3.77 4.74
C VAL A 79 14.48 2.42 4.72
N ASP A 80 14.30 1.81 5.88
CA ASP A 80 13.53 0.58 6.01
C ASP A 80 12.04 0.94 6.07
N GLN A 81 11.26 0.31 5.19
CA GLN A 81 9.81 0.48 5.10
C GLN A 81 9.12 -0.84 5.38
N THR A 82 8.31 -0.88 6.44
CA THR A 82 7.48 -2.05 6.75
C THR A 82 6.07 -1.84 6.19
N ARG A 83 5.55 -2.85 5.49
CA ARG A 83 4.22 -2.84 4.87
C ARG A 83 3.52 -4.17 5.12
N GLU A 84 2.21 -4.11 5.32
CA GLU A 84 1.36 -5.30 5.36
C GLU A 84 0.66 -5.47 4.01
N LEU A 85 0.90 -6.59 3.36
CA LEU A 85 0.23 -7.01 2.14
C LEU A 85 -0.98 -7.85 2.51
N ILE A 86 -2.17 -7.46 2.05
CA ILE A 86 -3.42 -8.16 2.33
C ILE A 86 -3.85 -8.90 1.07
N PHE A 87 -4.03 -10.21 1.19
CA PHE A 87 -4.44 -11.11 0.13
C PHE A 87 -5.93 -11.43 0.27
N ARG A 88 -6.55 -11.88 -0.83
CA ARG A 88 -7.97 -12.26 -0.81
C ARG A 88 -8.16 -13.57 -0.06
N THR A 89 -7.19 -14.46 -0.16
CA THR A 89 -7.23 -15.76 0.52
C THR A 89 -5.94 -16.05 1.28
N GLU A 90 -6.04 -16.92 2.29
CA GLU A 90 -4.87 -17.44 3.01
C GLU A 90 -3.94 -18.23 2.08
N LYS A 91 -4.50 -18.99 1.12
CA LYS A 91 -3.71 -19.74 0.14
C LYS A 91 -2.82 -18.84 -0.72
N GLU A 92 -3.32 -17.66 -1.11
CA GLU A 92 -2.54 -16.67 -1.85
C GLU A 92 -1.37 -16.14 -1.01
N ALA A 93 -1.60 -15.87 0.28
CA ALA A 93 -0.54 -15.43 1.18
C ALA A 93 0.55 -16.52 1.32
N VAL A 94 0.15 -17.77 1.55
CA VAL A 94 1.09 -18.90 1.64
C VAL A 94 1.88 -19.07 0.33
N ALA A 95 1.21 -19.02 -0.81
CA ALA A 95 1.86 -19.15 -2.12
C ALA A 95 2.85 -18.01 -2.39
N PHE A 96 2.50 -16.78 -1.99
CA PHE A 96 3.38 -15.62 -2.15
C PHE A 96 4.66 -15.75 -1.29
N GLU A 97 4.53 -16.16 -0.03
CA GLU A 97 5.68 -16.37 0.86
C GLU A 97 6.65 -17.40 0.28
N HIS A 98 6.12 -18.57 -0.11
CA HIS A 98 6.92 -19.64 -0.72
C HIS A 98 7.61 -19.18 -2.00
N MET A 99 6.90 -18.43 -2.85
CA MET A 99 7.47 -17.87 -4.09
C MET A 99 8.64 -16.92 -3.79
N ILE A 100 8.55 -16.08 -2.76
CA ILE A 100 9.64 -15.17 -2.39
C ILE A 100 10.86 -15.94 -1.90
N GLU A 101 10.67 -16.99 -1.09
CA GLU A 101 11.77 -17.85 -0.62
C GLU A 101 12.46 -18.58 -1.78
N GLU A 102 11.68 -19.21 -2.66
CA GLU A 102 12.20 -19.90 -3.84
C GLU A 102 13.00 -18.95 -4.75
N GLN A 103 12.50 -17.72 -4.98
CA GLN A 103 13.22 -16.74 -5.79
C GLN A 103 14.51 -16.26 -5.13
N LYS A 104 14.55 -16.15 -3.80
CA LYS A 104 15.78 -15.80 -3.07
C LYS A 104 16.83 -16.89 -3.20
N GLU A 105 16.46 -18.15 -3.03
CA GLU A 105 17.37 -19.28 -3.21
C GLU A 105 17.92 -19.33 -4.64
N ALA A 106 17.05 -19.19 -5.63
CA ALA A 106 17.46 -19.13 -7.04
C ALA A 106 18.39 -17.94 -7.33
N GLU A 107 18.21 -16.80 -6.66
CA GLU A 107 19.08 -15.65 -6.82
C GLU A 107 20.47 -15.87 -6.22
N VAL A 108 20.55 -16.55 -5.07
CA VAL A 108 21.83 -16.98 -4.48
C VAL A 108 22.58 -17.90 -5.44
N GLU A 109 21.91 -18.90 -6.02
CA GLU A 109 22.53 -19.82 -6.98
C GLU A 109 23.03 -19.06 -8.23
N ARG A 110 22.23 -18.14 -8.77
CA ARG A 110 22.63 -17.31 -9.92
C ARG A 110 23.85 -16.44 -9.60
N LYS A 111 23.91 -15.86 -8.40
CA LYS A 111 25.07 -15.06 -7.96
C LYS A 111 26.31 -15.92 -7.82
N GLN A 112 26.17 -17.10 -7.22
CA GLN A 112 27.28 -18.06 -7.09
C GLN A 112 27.83 -18.47 -8.46
N ARG A 113 26.95 -18.83 -9.40
CA ARG A 113 27.35 -19.19 -10.76
C ARG A 113 28.05 -18.05 -11.51
N ARG A 114 27.57 -16.81 -11.32
CA ARG A 114 28.22 -15.60 -11.87
C ARG A 114 29.60 -15.39 -11.26
N LEU A 115 29.73 -15.59 -9.94
CA LEU A 115 31.00 -15.49 -9.24
C LEU A 115 31.99 -16.55 -9.75
N GLU A 116 31.58 -17.81 -9.83
CA GLU A 116 32.42 -18.91 -10.36
C GLU A 116 32.85 -18.67 -11.80
N SER A 117 31.95 -18.14 -12.64
CA SER A 117 32.27 -17.76 -14.02
C SER A 117 33.25 -16.58 -14.09
N ALA A 118 33.08 -15.59 -13.22
CA ALA A 118 33.96 -14.42 -13.13
C ALA A 118 35.34 -14.76 -12.54
N LEU A 119 35.39 -15.75 -11.65
CA LEU A 119 36.61 -16.32 -11.09
C LEU A 119 37.29 -17.36 -12.01
N GLY A 120 36.79 -17.54 -13.24
CA GLY A 120 37.28 -18.51 -14.22
C GLY A 120 38.81 -18.59 -14.29
N THR A 121 39.29 -19.83 -14.42
CA THR A 121 40.68 -20.33 -14.37
C THR A 121 41.72 -19.21 -14.33
N ILE A 122 42.13 -18.82 -13.12
CA ILE A 122 43.41 -18.12 -12.95
C ILE A 122 44.48 -19.14 -13.37
N GLU A 123 44.77 -19.19 -14.67
CA GLU A 123 46.04 -19.73 -15.14
C GLU A 123 47.09 -18.78 -14.58
N LEU A 124 47.62 -19.14 -13.41
CA LEU A 124 48.91 -18.63 -12.95
C LEU A 124 49.86 -18.96 -14.08
N LYS A 125 50.12 -17.95 -14.92
CA LYS A 125 51.10 -18.02 -15.99
C LYS A 125 52.39 -18.44 -15.30
N ASP A 126 52.75 -19.70 -15.46
CA ASP A 126 53.90 -20.30 -14.81
C ASP A 126 55.10 -19.43 -15.21
N GLY A 127 55.58 -18.67 -14.24
CA GLY A 127 56.55 -17.62 -14.44
C GLY A 127 57.83 -18.30 -14.87
N GLY A 128 58.12 -18.25 -16.17
CA GLY A 128 59.34 -18.82 -16.72
C GLY A 128 60.57 -18.26 -16.02
N ARG A 129 61.29 -19.12 -15.31
CA ARG A 129 62.75 -19.24 -15.33
C ARG A 129 63.24 -20.44 -14.53
#